data_AF-A0A3G8ZEV5-F1
#
_entry.id   AF-A0A3G8ZEV5-F1
#
_cell.length_a   1.000
_cell.length_b   1.000
_cell.length_c   1.000
_cell.angle_alpha   90.00
_cell.angle_beta   90.00
_cell.angle_gamma   90.00
#
_symmetry.space_group_name_H-M   'P 1'
#
loop_
_entity.id
_entity.type
_entity.pdbx_description
1 polymer ?
#
loop_
_entity_poly.entity_id
_entity_poly.type
_entity_poly.pdbx_seq_one_letter_code
_entity_poly.pdbx_strand_id
1 'polypeptide(L)'
;MNRETHNKELQELFKGEKLNFSYSKGIPSETLINVKRELSRLELGHCFSLGLTKIKKSGEGLSLTFIPSKVSINSIYQNLENN
;
A
#
# COMPACT_ATOMS: atom_id res chain seq x y z
N MET A 1 3.22 11.79 -1.55
CA MET A 1 4.18 10.76 -2.02
C MET A 1 4.05 10.60 -3.52
N ASN A 2 5.18 10.54 -4.25
CA ASN A 2 5.15 10.25 -5.69
C ASN A 2 5.01 8.72 -5.93
N ARG A 3 4.65 8.33 -7.15
CA ARG A 3 4.37 6.93 -7.50
C ARG A 3 5.59 6.00 -7.36
N GLU A 4 6.76 6.47 -7.74
CA GLU A 4 7.98 5.65 -7.71
C GLU A 4 8.36 5.30 -6.27
N THR A 5 8.29 6.29 -5.38
CA THR A 5 8.48 6.09 -3.94
C THR A 5 7.44 5.14 -3.36
N HIS A 6 6.15 5.31 -3.69
CA HIS A 6 5.08 4.42 -3.20
C HIS A 6 5.28 2.97 -3.63
N ASN A 7 5.63 2.74 -4.89
CA ASN A 7 5.89 1.40 -5.41
C ASN A 7 7.13 0.78 -4.77
N LYS A 8 8.18 1.57 -4.56
CA LYS A 8 9.40 1.11 -3.90
C LYS A 8 9.13 0.70 -2.46
N GLU A 9 8.38 1.51 -1.70
CA GLU A 9 7.99 1.20 -0.33
C GLU A 9 7.13 -0.08 -0.26
N LEU A 10 6.18 -0.26 -1.19
CA LEU A 10 5.41 -1.51 -1.27
C LEU A 10 6.29 -2.73 -1.61
N GLN A 11 7.26 -2.59 -2.51
CA GLN A 11 8.20 -3.66 -2.84
C GLN A 11 9.14 -4.02 -1.69
N GLU A 12 9.56 -3.03 -0.90
CA GLU A 12 10.38 -3.26 0.30
C GLU A 12 9.56 -3.94 1.40
N LEU A 13 8.33 -3.46 1.66
CA LEU A 13 7.43 -4.01 2.68
C LEU A 13 6.98 -5.43 2.35
N PHE A 14 6.72 -5.73 1.08
CA PHE A 14 6.24 -7.02 0.59
C PHE A 14 7.28 -7.71 -0.29
N LYS A 15 8.54 -7.67 0.12
CA LYS A 15 9.65 -8.29 -0.63
C LYS A 15 9.36 -9.77 -0.90
N GLY A 16 9.38 -10.13 -2.18
CA GLY A 16 9.11 -11.49 -2.65
C GLY A 16 7.64 -11.78 -2.97
N GLU A 17 6.71 -10.88 -2.64
CA GLU A 17 5.32 -10.98 -3.05
C GLU A 17 5.11 -10.37 -4.44
N LYS A 18 4.11 -10.88 -5.16
CA LYS A 18 3.74 -10.35 -6.48
C LYS A 18 2.81 -9.15 -6.33
N LEU A 19 3.27 -7.97 -6.77
CA LEU A 19 2.45 -6.76 -6.88
C LEU A 19 1.73 -6.76 -8.24
N ASN A 20 0.40 -6.61 -8.22
CA ASN A 20 -0.40 -6.44 -9.43
C ASN A 20 -0.97 -5.02 -9.47
N PHE A 21 -0.62 -4.26 -10.50
CA PHE A 21 -1.10 -2.89 -10.67
C PHE A 21 -2.34 -2.88 -11.58
N SER A 22 -3.44 -2.32 -11.10
CA SER A 22 -4.61 -2.04 -11.93
C SER A 22 -4.53 -0.62 -12.47
N TYR A 23 -4.89 -0.43 -13.73
CA TYR A 23 -4.82 0.85 -14.42
C TYR A 23 -6.22 1.30 -14.82
N SER A 24 -6.57 2.54 -14.48
CA SER A 24 -7.76 3.24 -14.98
C SER A 24 -7.31 4.39 -15.87
N LYS A 25 -7.78 4.41 -17.12
CA LYS A 25 -7.37 5.42 -18.14
C LYS A 25 -5.83 5.50 -18.33
N GLY A 26 -5.13 4.37 -18.24
CA GLY A 26 -3.66 4.30 -18.36
C GLY A 26 -2.88 4.76 -17.12
N ILE A 27 -3.58 5.14 -16.04
CA ILE A 27 -2.98 5.55 -14.77
C ILE A 27 -3.20 4.43 -13.75
N PRO A 28 -2.18 3.95 -13.03
CA PRO A 28 -2.38 2.96 -11.97
C PRO A 28 -3.34 3.54 -10.93
N SER A 29 -4.54 2.96 -10.84
CA SER A 29 -5.58 3.40 -9.90
C SER A 29 -5.44 2.68 -8.57
N GLU A 30 -4.99 1.43 -8.59
CA GLU A 30 -4.87 0.60 -7.40
C GLU A 30 -3.70 -0.38 -7.55
N THR A 31 -3.11 -0.77 -6.42
CA THR A 31 -2.15 -1.88 -6.34
C THR A 31 -2.75 -2.98 -5.50
N LEU A 32 -2.80 -4.20 -6.06
CA LEU A 32 -3.22 -5.40 -5.36
C LEU A 32 -2.01 -6.26 -4.99
N ILE A 33 -1.97 -6.69 -3.74
CA ILE A 33 -0.93 -7.57 -3.21
C ILE A 33 -1.62 -8.75 -2.53
N ASN A 34 -1.20 -9.96 -2.88
CA ASN A 34 -1.61 -11.17 -2.16
C ASN A 34 -0.44 -11.61 -1.29
N VAL A 35 -0.68 -11.69 0.01
CA VAL A 35 0.33 -12.04 1.01
C VAL A 35 -0.05 -13.38 1.64
N LYS A 36 0.83 -14.37 1.57
CA LYS A 36 0.59 -15.73 2.13
C LYS A 36 1.24 -15.95 3.49
N ARG A 37 1.31 -14.88 4.28
CA ARG A 37 1.83 -14.88 5.64
C ARG A 37 1.02 -13.93 6.50
N GLU A 38 1.17 -14.06 7.81
CA GLU A 38 0.65 -13.07 8.73
C GLU A 38 1.44 -11.76 8.61
N LEU A 39 0.71 -10.66 8.79
CA LEU A 39 1.27 -9.32 8.88
C LEU A 39 1.36 -8.93 10.34
N SER A 40 2.53 -8.46 10.76
CA SER A 40 2.67 -7.84 12.07
C SER A 40 1.82 -6.57 12.16
N ARG A 41 1.52 -6.16 13.39
CA ARG A 41 0.78 -4.90 13.64
C ARG A 41 1.50 -3.68 13.06
N LEU A 42 2.83 -3.68 13.07
CA LEU A 42 3.65 -2.62 12.50
C LEU A 42 3.52 -2.56 10.99
N GLU A 43 3.59 -3.72 10.31
CA GLU A 43 3.39 -3.79 8.86
C GLU A 43 1.99 -3.34 8.47
N LEU A 44 0.95 -3.76 9.21
CA LEU A 44 -0.42 -3.28 8.99
C LEU A 44 -0.54 -1.76 9.18
N GLY A 45 0.09 -1.20 10.21
CA GLY A 45 0.17 0.25 10.42
C GLY A 45 0.82 0.96 9.24
N HIS A 46 1.94 0.42 8.74
CA HIS A 46 2.61 0.93 7.54
C HIS A 46 1.71 0.81 6.30
N CYS A 47 0.96 -0.29 6.14
CA CYS A 47 0.04 -0.42 5.01
C CYS A 47 -0.97 0.72 4.94
N PHE A 48 -1.52 1.15 6.09
CA PHE A 48 -2.41 2.30 6.13
C PHE A 48 -1.72 3.60 5.70
N SER A 49 -0.44 3.80 6.02
CA SER A 49 0.28 4.98 5.53
C SER A 49 0.51 4.97 4.03
N LEU A 50 0.59 3.78 3.43
CA LEU A 50 0.68 3.55 1.99
C LEU A 50 -0.68 3.57 1.29
N GLY A 51 -1.76 3.99 1.96
CA GLY A 51 -3.08 4.11 1.34
C GLY A 51 -3.80 2.78 1.16
N LEU A 52 -3.62 1.83 2.08
CA LEU A 52 -4.44 0.62 2.15
C LEU A 52 -5.92 1.00 2.34
N THR A 53 -6.76 0.55 1.42
CA THR A 53 -8.22 0.83 1.44
C THR A 53 -9.05 -0.42 1.64
N LYS A 54 -8.48 -1.61 1.39
CA LYS A 54 -9.20 -2.88 1.51
C LYS A 54 -8.28 -4.02 1.93
N ILE A 55 -8.80 -4.84 2.84
CA ILE A 55 -8.20 -6.11 3.24
C ILE A 55 -9.27 -7.19 3.05
N LYS A 56 -8.94 -8.27 2.35
CA LYS A 56 -9.82 -9.44 2.20
C LYS A 56 -9.03 -10.72 2.44
N LYS A 57 -9.60 -11.67 3.16
CA LYS A 57 -9.03 -13.03 3.23
C LYS A 57 -9.24 -13.74 1.89
N SER A 58 -8.19 -14.34 1.34
CA SER A 58 -8.21 -15.04 0.05
C SER A 58 -7.44 -16.35 0.16
N GLY A 59 -8.16 -17.46 0.31
CA GLY A 59 -7.56 -18.77 0.55
C GLY A 59 -6.68 -18.77 1.81
N GLU A 60 -5.41 -19.15 1.64
CA GLU A 60 -4.37 -19.20 2.68
C GLU A 60 -3.76 -17.84 3.04
N GLY A 61 -4.20 -16.73 2.43
CA GLY A 61 -3.57 -15.42 2.59
C GLY A 61 -4.52 -14.23 2.69
N LEU A 62 -3.92 -13.05 2.61
CA LEU A 62 -4.59 -11.75 2.58
C LEU A 62 -4.43 -11.11 1.21
N SER A 63 -5.51 -10.57 0.67
CA SER A 63 -5.49 -9.68 -0.49
C SER A 63 -5.66 -8.25 -0.01
N LEU A 64 -4.67 -7.42 -0.30
CA LEU A 64 -4.58 -6.02 0.10
C LEU A 64 -4.74 -5.14 -1.13
N THR A 65 -5.55 -4.09 -1.02
CA THR A 65 -5.70 -3.09 -2.07
C THR A 65 -5.22 -1.74 -1.56
N PHE A 66 -4.29 -1.15 -2.31
CA PHE A 66 -3.71 0.16 -2.03
C PHE A 66 -4.15 1.14 -3.11
N ILE A 67 -4.61 2.32 -2.71
CA ILE A 67 -4.96 3.41 -3.63
C ILE A 67 -3.98 4.56 -3.36
N PRO A 68 -3.04 4.86 -4.28
CA PRO A 68 -2.02 5.88 -4.05
C PRO A 68 -2.60 7.27 -3.74
N SER A 69 -3.76 7.62 -4.32
CA SER A 69 -4.45 8.89 -4.02
C SER A 69 -5.09 8.94 -2.63
N LYS A 70 -5.11 7.83 -1.89
CA LYS A 70 -5.63 7.70 -0.53
C LYS A 70 -4.52 7.54 0.51
N VAL A 71 -3.25 7.74 0.14
CA VAL A 71 -2.12 7.84 1.06
C VAL A 71 -2.42 8.98 2.05
N SER A 72 -2.90 8.64 3.25
CA SER A 72 -3.44 9.60 4.22
C SER A 72 -2.40 10.08 5.22
N ILE A 73 -1.31 9.34 5.42
CA ILE A 73 -0.33 9.65 6.47
C ILE A 73 0.71 10.69 6.03
N ASN A 74 0.98 10.82 4.73
CA ASN A 74 1.90 11.87 4.27
C ASN A 74 1.31 13.29 4.40
N SER A 75 -0.01 13.47 4.40
CA SER A 75 -0.61 14.77 4.72
C SER A 75 -0.56 15.12 6.21
N ILE A 76 -0.39 14.15 7.11
CA ILE A 76 -0.24 14.43 8.55
C ILE A 76 1.21 14.84 8.85
N TYR A 77 2.21 14.13 8.32
CA TYR A 77 3.62 14.47 8.54
C TYR A 77 4.08 15.73 7.79
N GLN A 78 3.57 16.01 6.59
CA GLN A 78 3.87 17.27 5.90
C GLN A 78 3.31 18.52 6.60
N ASN A 79 2.32 18.37 7.48
CA ASN A 79 1.83 19.47 8.33
C ASN A 79 2.62 19.60 9.64
N LEU A 80 3.47 18.62 9.98
CA LEU A 80 4.33 18.64 11.17
C LEU A 80 5.73 19.18 10.88
N GLU A 81 6.20 19.12 9.63
CA GLU A 81 7.49 19.71 9.21
C GLU A 81 7.39 21.22 8.86
N ASN A 82 6.19 21.79 8.82
CA ASN A 82 5.91 23.18 8.46
C ASN A 82 5.46 24.07 9.65
N ASN A 83 5.66 23.62 10.90
CA ASN A 83 5.48 24.40 12.13
C ASN A 83 6.75 24.34 12.98
#